data_AF-A0A0F8W0D6-F1
#
_entry.id   AF-A0A0F8W0D6-F1
#
_cell.length_a   1.000
_cell.length_b   1.000
_cell.length_c   1.000
_cell.angle_alpha   90.00
_cell.angle_beta   90.00
_cell.angle_gamma   90.00
#
_symmetry.space_group_name_H-M   'P 1'
#
loop_
_entity.id
_entity.type
_entity.pdbx_description
1 polymer ?
#
loop_
_entity_poly.entity_id
_entity_poly.type
_entity_poly.pdbx_seq_one_letter_code
_entity_poly.pdbx_strand_id
1 'polypeptide(L)'
;MDLIFLINGLPFFLKTLLFIISIGTILGSMYGFGLFNPPLASALVYEAAESNTEFTLDEAVSSISGAYFGLSSFTSSMGQSISSLIIGFILTGANAENSTIITLTISFIGVFYLISLYFLRKLKLKK
;
A
#
# COMPACT_ATOMS: atom_id res chain seq x y z
N MET A 1 -16.58 1.12 -20.01
CA MET A 1 -17.56 1.38 -18.92
C MET A 1 -17.97 0.03 -18.34
N ASP A 2 -17.01 -0.78 -17.88
CA ASP A 2 -17.23 -2.23 -17.74
C ASP A 2 -16.91 -2.78 -16.35
N LEU A 3 -16.63 -1.87 -15.41
CA LEU A 3 -16.17 -2.17 -14.04
C LEU A 3 -17.01 -3.22 -13.31
N ILE A 4 -18.31 -3.38 -13.63
CA ILE A 4 -19.23 -4.29 -12.91
C ILE A 4 -20.28 -4.90 -13.86
N PHE A 5 -20.05 -4.87 -15.18
CA PHE A 5 -20.97 -5.55 -16.12
C PHE A 5 -20.76 -7.06 -16.20
N LEU A 6 -19.66 -7.58 -15.64
CA LEU A 6 -19.32 -9.01 -15.64
C LEU A 6 -20.27 -9.91 -14.84
N ILE A 7 -21.06 -9.37 -13.92
CA ILE A 7 -22.20 -10.11 -13.35
C ILE A 7 -23.46 -9.62 -14.06
N ASN A 8 -23.85 -10.35 -15.10
CA ASN A 8 -25.00 -10.05 -15.98
C ASN A 8 -26.38 -10.10 -15.28
N GLY A 9 -26.43 -10.12 -13.94
CA GLY A 9 -27.67 -10.14 -13.14
C GLY A 9 -27.71 -9.18 -11.95
N LEU A 10 -26.69 -8.36 -11.71
CA LEU A 10 -26.71 -7.44 -10.56
C LEU A 10 -27.49 -6.14 -10.88
N PRO A 11 -28.35 -5.63 -9.97
CA PRO A 11 -29.03 -4.34 -10.13
C PRO A 11 -28.03 -3.19 -10.27
N PHE A 12 -28.34 -2.23 -11.13
CA PHE A 12 -27.49 -1.06 -11.41
C PHE A 12 -27.03 -0.33 -10.14
N PHE A 13 -27.91 -0.20 -9.14
CA PHE A 13 -27.58 0.42 -7.84
C PHE A 13 -26.45 -0.30 -7.10
N LEU A 14 -26.51 -1.64 -7.00
CA LEU A 14 -25.46 -2.43 -6.33
C LEU A 14 -24.14 -2.36 -7.08
N LYS A 15 -24.19 -2.26 -8.42
CA LYS A 15 -22.99 -2.01 -9.23
C LYS A 15 -22.36 -0.68 -8.82
N THR A 16 -23.11 0.41 -8.90
CA THR A 16 -22.57 1.74 -8.55
C THR A 16 -22.03 1.79 -7.12
N LEU A 17 -22.69 1.14 -6.16
CA LEU A 17 -22.22 1.06 -4.77
C LEU A 17 -20.86 0.34 -4.66
N LEU A 18 -20.72 -0.83 -5.27
CA LEU A 18 -19.47 -1.60 -5.28
C LEU A 18 -18.33 -0.84 -5.97
N PHE A 19 -18.64 -0.05 -7.01
CA PHE A 19 -17.66 0.79 -7.68
C PHE A 19 -17.12 1.87 -6.75
N ILE A 20 -18.02 2.61 -6.09
CA ILE A 20 -17.67 3.67 -5.16
C ILE A 20 -16.85 3.12 -3.99
N ILE A 21 -17.24 1.98 -3.43
CA ILE A 21 -16.50 1.34 -2.34
C ILE A 21 -15.10 0.91 -2.80
N SER A 22 -15.00 0.25 -3.95
CA SER A 22 -13.70 -0.24 -4.46
C SER A 22 -12.75 0.91 -4.77
N ILE A 23 -13.18 1.90 -5.54
CA ILE A 23 -12.34 3.06 -5.91
C ILE A 23 -12.06 3.95 -4.70
N GLY A 24 -13.06 4.20 -3.84
CA GLY A 24 -12.88 4.96 -2.61
C GLY A 24 -11.89 4.28 -1.65
N THR A 25 -11.94 2.96 -1.55
CA THR A 25 -10.97 2.19 -0.74
C THR A 25 -9.57 2.25 -1.34
N ILE A 26 -9.42 2.11 -2.66
CA ILE A 26 -8.12 2.20 -3.34
C ILE A 26 -7.52 3.59 -3.14
N LEU A 27 -8.26 4.64 -3.50
CA LEU A 27 -7.78 6.02 -3.38
C LEU A 27 -7.50 6.39 -1.91
N GLY A 28 -8.43 6.09 -1.01
CA GLY A 28 -8.27 6.35 0.42
C GLY A 28 -7.07 5.63 1.03
N SER A 29 -6.79 4.39 0.62
CA SER A 29 -5.63 3.64 1.10
C SER A 29 -4.31 4.16 0.52
N MET A 30 -4.30 4.55 -0.76
CA MET A 30 -3.13 5.14 -1.41
C MET A 30 -2.71 6.45 -0.72
N TYR A 31 -3.66 7.35 -0.46
CA TYR A 31 -3.38 8.60 0.23
C TYR A 31 -3.08 8.39 1.72
N GLY A 32 -3.79 7.46 2.38
CA GLY A 32 -3.56 7.12 3.78
C GLY A 32 -2.12 6.62 4.02
N PHE A 33 -1.64 5.70 3.18
CA PHE A 33 -0.27 5.18 3.31
C PHE A 33 0.77 6.30 3.24
N GLY A 34 0.63 7.24 2.29
CA GLY A 34 1.54 8.38 2.18
C GLY A 34 1.57 9.30 3.40
N LEU A 35 0.43 9.47 4.08
CA LEU A 35 0.33 10.30 5.29
C LEU A 35 0.93 9.63 6.53
N PHE A 36 0.79 8.30 6.65
CA PHE A 36 1.23 7.58 7.84
C PHE A 36 2.65 7.02 7.75
N ASN A 37 3.22 6.87 6.55
CA ASN A 37 4.56 6.29 6.39
C ASN A 37 5.68 7.09 7.09
N PRO A 38 5.76 8.43 6.99
CA PRO A 38 6.82 9.18 7.68
C PRO A 38 6.72 9.11 9.21
N PRO A 39 5.55 9.33 9.85
CA PRO A 39 5.42 9.16 11.30
C PRO A 39 5.74 7.74 11.78
N LEU A 40 5.35 6.70 11.01
CA LEU A 40 5.63 5.31 11.36
C LEU A 40 7.13 5.02 11.32
N ALA A 41 7.83 5.49 10.28
CA ALA A 41 9.27 5.35 10.16
C ALA A 41 10.01 6.08 11.31
N SER A 42 9.58 7.29 11.65
CA SER A 42 10.11 8.03 12.80
C SER A 42 9.91 7.27 14.11
N ALA A 43 8.72 6.72 14.37
CA ALA A 43 8.45 5.95 15.58
C ALA A 43 9.34 4.70 15.70
N LEU A 44 9.56 3.99 14.60
CA LEU A 44 10.46 2.83 14.55
C LEU A 44 11.92 3.22 14.84
N VAL A 45 12.37 4.37 14.34
CA VAL A 45 13.71 4.90 14.62
C VAL A 45 13.86 5.22 16.11
N TYR A 46 12.86 5.90 16.71
CA TYR A 46 12.89 6.22 18.14
C TYR A 46 12.89 4.95 19.01
N GLU A 47 12.03 3.97 18.70
CA GLU A 47 11.98 2.71 19.44
C GLU A 47 13.30 1.92 19.34
N ALA A 48 13.95 1.93 18.17
CA ALA A 48 15.25 1.32 18.00
C ALA A 48 16.37 2.09 18.73
N ALA A 49 16.31 3.42 18.75
CA ALA A 49 17.27 4.26 19.46
C ALA A 49 17.18 4.08 20.98
N GLU A 50 15.98 3.95 21.54
CA GLU A 50 15.77 3.69 22.97
C GLU A 50 16.37 2.36 23.45
N SER A 51 16.51 1.39 22.55
CA SER A 51 17.13 0.10 22.87
C SER A 51 18.66 0.16 22.96
N ASN A 52 19.29 1.26 22.54
CA ASN A 52 20.72 1.47 22.66
C ASN A 52 21.07 2.13 24.00
N THR A 53 21.82 1.43 24.85
CA THR A 53 22.29 1.94 26.15
C THR A 53 23.62 2.70 26.09
N GLU A 54 24.33 2.66 24.96
CA GLU A 54 25.68 3.24 24.84
C GLU A 54 25.70 4.72 24.46
N PHE A 55 24.63 5.25 23.85
CA PHE A 55 24.55 6.61 23.32
C PHE A 55 23.40 7.40 23.96
N THR A 56 23.47 8.73 23.90
CA THR A 56 22.29 9.54 24.17
C THR A 56 21.23 9.30 23.10
N LEU A 57 19.94 9.49 23.44
CA LEU A 57 18.83 9.22 22.50
C LEU A 57 19.01 9.96 21.17
N ASP A 58 19.43 11.22 21.21
CA ASP A 58 19.62 12.05 20.01
C ASP A 58 20.78 11.55 19.15
N GLU A 59 21.89 11.11 19.76
CA GLU A 59 23.02 10.51 19.05
C GLU A 59 22.63 9.16 18.42
N ALA A 60 21.90 8.32 19.16
CA ALA A 60 21.39 7.05 18.66
C ALA A 60 20.45 7.26 17.47
N VAL A 61 19.46 8.15 17.57
CA VAL A 61 18.55 8.53 16.48
C VAL A 61 19.33 9.06 15.27
N SER A 62 20.28 9.97 15.49
CA SER A 62 21.11 10.53 14.41
C SER A 62 21.92 9.46 13.70
N SER A 63 22.43 8.46 14.42
CA SER A 63 23.25 7.39 13.84
C SER A 63 22.44 6.40 12.99
N ILE A 64 21.23 6.03 13.42
CA ILE A 64 20.44 4.97 12.78
C ILE A 64 19.39 5.48 11.79
N SER A 65 18.95 6.73 11.91
CA SER A 65 17.86 7.29 11.09
C SER A 65 18.13 7.15 9.59
N GLY A 66 19.35 7.44 9.13
CA GLY A 66 19.74 7.29 7.73
C GLY A 66 19.54 5.87 7.19
N ALA A 67 19.89 4.85 7.98
CA ALA A 67 19.71 3.45 7.59
C ALA A 67 18.23 3.06 7.52
N TYR A 68 17.42 3.49 8.50
CA TYR A 68 15.98 3.19 8.54
C TYR A 68 15.21 3.89 7.41
N PHE A 69 15.44 5.19 7.20
CA PHE A 69 14.80 5.93 6.10
C PHE A 69 15.30 5.48 4.73
N GLY A 70 16.59 5.15 4.62
CA GLY A 70 17.17 4.57 3.41
C GLY A 70 16.55 3.22 3.07
N LEU A 71 16.42 2.32 4.05
CA LEU A 71 15.77 1.02 3.88
C LEU A 71 14.29 1.18 3.52
N SER A 72 13.56 2.05 4.22
CA SER A 72 12.15 2.33 3.94
C SER A 72 11.95 2.83 2.49
N SER A 73 12.81 3.76 2.05
CA SER A 73 12.79 4.28 0.69
C SER A 73 13.12 3.21 -0.34
N PHE A 74 14.15 2.40 -0.08
CA PHE A 74 14.56 1.30 -0.94
C PHE A 74 13.44 0.25 -1.09
N THR A 75 12.85 -0.20 0.02
CA THR A 75 11.75 -1.17 0.00
C THR A 75 10.53 -0.62 -0.74
N SER A 76 10.22 0.66 -0.57
CA SER A 76 9.11 1.33 -1.27
C SER A 76 9.34 1.38 -2.78
N SER A 77 10.53 1.81 -3.21
CA SER A 77 10.88 1.88 -4.64
C SER A 77 10.98 0.49 -5.29
N MET A 78 11.54 -0.48 -4.58
CA MET A 78 11.65 -1.86 -5.06
C MET A 78 10.26 -2.49 -5.19
N GLY A 79 9.38 -2.28 -4.20
CA GLY A 79 7.99 -2.75 -4.23
C GLY A 79 7.21 -2.18 -5.42
N GLN A 80 7.33 -0.87 -5.67
CA GLN A 80 6.70 -0.24 -6.84
C GLN A 80 7.25 -0.78 -8.16
N SER A 81 8.56 -0.98 -8.26
CA SER A 81 9.22 -1.50 -9.46
C SER A 81 8.77 -2.93 -9.78
N ILE A 82 8.77 -3.81 -8.78
CA ILE A 82 8.29 -5.20 -8.91
C ILE A 82 6.81 -5.21 -9.28
N SER A 83 5.98 -4.41 -8.62
CA SER A 83 4.56 -4.30 -8.93
C SER A 83 4.32 -3.84 -10.37
N SER A 84 5.11 -2.86 -10.85
CA SER A 84 5.01 -2.36 -12.21
C SER A 84 5.41 -3.41 -13.25
N LEU A 85 6.44 -4.21 -12.97
CA LEU A 85 6.83 -5.34 -13.83
C LEU A 85 5.75 -6.42 -13.88
N ILE A 86 5.16 -6.78 -12.73
CA ILE A 86 4.08 -7.78 -12.68
C ILE A 86 2.85 -7.28 -13.45
N ILE A 87 2.42 -6.03 -13.21
CA ILE A 87 1.28 -5.45 -13.91
C ILE A 87 1.57 -5.32 -15.41
N GLY A 88 2.78 -4.88 -15.78
CA GLY A 88 3.20 -4.78 -17.17
C GLY A 88 3.15 -6.14 -17.87
N PHE A 89 3.63 -7.20 -17.23
CA PHE A 89 3.56 -8.56 -17.76
C PHE A 89 2.11 -9.04 -17.93
N ILE A 90 1.24 -8.76 -16.95
CA ILE A 90 -0.19 -9.12 -17.02
C ILE A 90 -0.90 -8.35 -18.15
N LEU A 91 -0.61 -7.05 -18.29
CA LEU A 91 -1.27 -6.13 -19.21
C LEU A 91 -0.48 -5.91 -20.51
N THR A 92 0.08 -6.98 -21.07
CA THR A 92 0.74 -6.96 -22.39
C THR A 92 -0.11 -7.69 -23.44
N GLY A 93 -0.07 -7.23 -24.70
CA GLY A 93 -0.75 -7.87 -25.83
C GLY A 93 -2.28 -7.83 -25.71
N ALA A 94 -2.95 -8.95 -26.01
CA ALA A 94 -4.42 -9.05 -25.96
C ALA A 94 -5.00 -8.76 -24.56
N ASN A 95 -4.21 -8.92 -23.50
CA ASN A 95 -4.65 -8.64 -22.13
C ASN A 95 -4.75 -7.14 -21.83
N ALA A 96 -4.01 -6.30 -22.56
CA ALA A 96 -4.05 -4.85 -22.40
C ALA A 96 -5.38 -4.23 -22.84
N GLU A 97 -6.10 -4.90 -23.74
CA GLU A 97 -7.43 -4.49 -24.22
C GLU A 97 -8.57 -5.27 -23.52
N ASN A 98 -8.23 -6.34 -22.79
CA ASN A 98 -9.20 -7.16 -22.09
C ASN A 98 -9.68 -6.46 -20.81
N SER A 99 -10.84 -5.81 -20.91
CA SER A 99 -11.50 -5.09 -19.82
C SER A 99 -11.70 -5.93 -18.56
N THR A 100 -11.84 -7.26 -18.68
CA THR A 100 -11.98 -8.18 -17.54
C THR A 100 -10.67 -8.27 -16.76
N ILE A 101 -9.55 -8.46 -17.44
CA ILE A 101 -8.22 -8.61 -16.82
C ILE A 101 -7.77 -7.31 -16.15
N ILE A 102 -8.00 -6.18 -16.81
CA ILE A 102 -7.72 -4.85 -16.26
C ILE A 102 -8.51 -4.65 -14.95
N THR A 103 -9.82 -4.96 -14.99
CA THR A 103 -10.70 -4.80 -13.82
C THR A 103 -10.30 -5.70 -12.66
N LEU A 104 -9.94 -6.94 -12.96
CA LEU A 104 -9.45 -7.89 -11.96
C LEU A 104 -8.19 -7.35 -11.27
N THR A 105 -7.24 -6.84 -12.07
CA THR A 105 -5.98 -6.27 -11.61
C THR A 105 -6.22 -5.08 -10.66
N ILE A 106 -7.10 -4.15 -11.04
CA ILE A 106 -7.46 -2.99 -10.19
C ILE A 106 -8.15 -3.45 -8.90
N SER A 107 -9.05 -4.44 -8.98
CA SER A 107 -9.76 -4.96 -7.80
C SER A 107 -8.78 -5.60 -6.80
N PHE A 108 -7.78 -6.33 -7.31
CA PHE A 108 -6.73 -6.92 -6.47
C PHE A 108 -5.90 -5.87 -5.74
N ILE A 109 -5.62 -4.71 -6.35
CA ILE A 109 -4.93 -3.60 -5.67
C ILE A 109 -5.67 -3.21 -4.40
N GLY A 110 -7.00 -3.06 -4.47
CA GLY A 110 -7.83 -2.76 -3.30
C GLY A 110 -7.76 -3.83 -2.21
N VAL A 111 -7.77 -5.10 -2.59
CA VAL A 111 -7.63 -6.23 -1.64
C VAL A 111 -6.27 -6.19 -0.93
N PHE A 112 -5.18 -5.98 -1.66
CA PHE A 112 -3.84 -5.87 -1.06
C PHE A 112 -3.73 -4.68 -0.09
N TYR A 113 -4.35 -3.53 -0.41
CA TYR A 113 -4.41 -2.40 0.51
C TYR A 113 -5.19 -2.71 1.79
N LEU A 114 -6.32 -3.43 1.69
CA LEU A 114 -7.09 -3.86 2.86
C LEU A 114 -6.29 -4.83 3.74
N ILE A 115 -5.53 -5.75 3.13
CA ILE A 115 -4.62 -6.64 3.85
C ILE A 115 -3.53 -5.83 4.57
N SER A 116 -2.90 -4.88 3.89
CA SER A 116 -1.90 -3.99 4.51
C SER A 116 -2.48 -3.19 5.67
N LEU A 117 -3.70 -2.66 5.54
CA LEU A 117 -4.39 -1.95 6.63
C LEU A 117 -4.68 -2.88 7.82
N TYR A 118 -5.05 -4.13 7.56
CA TYR A 118 -5.26 -5.12 8.61
C TYR A 118 -3.99 -5.40 9.41
N PHE A 119 -2.84 -5.53 8.74
CA PHE A 119 -1.56 -5.68 9.43
C PHE A 119 -1.12 -4.41 10.16
N LEU A 120 -1.33 -3.24 9.56
CA LEU A 120 -1.01 -1.95 10.19
C LEU A 120 -1.77 -1.76 11.50
N ARG A 121 -3.05 -2.13 11.55
CA ARG A 121 -3.87 -2.08 12.77
C ARG A 121 -3.36 -2.99 13.90
N LYS A 122 -2.57 -4.02 13.59
CA LYS A 122 -1.97 -4.91 14.58
C LYS A 122 -0.63 -4.41 15.11
N LEU A 123 -0.03 -3.43 14.44
CA LEU A 123 1.27 -2.87 14.82
C LEU A 123 1.07 -2.06 16.11
N LYS A 124 1.61 -2.59 17.21
CA LYS A 124 1.68 -1.89 18.50
C LYS A 124 3.05 -1.23 18.58
N LEU A 125 3.13 0.03 18.19
CA LEU A 125 4.33 0.83 18.46
C LEU A 125 4.36 1.14 19.95
N LYS A 126 5.53 0.97 20.58
CA LYS A 126 5.72 1.49 21.94
C LYS A 126 5.62 3.01 21.89
N LYS A 127 5.00 3.56 22.93
CA LYS A 127 4.61 4.96 23.03
C LYS A 127 5.77 5.81 23.48
#